data_AF-A0A210QLN5-F1
#
_entry.id   AF-A0A210QLN5-F1
#
_cell.length_a   1.000
_cell.length_b   1.000
_cell.length_c   1.000
_cell.angle_alpha   90.00
_cell.angle_beta   90.00
_cell.angle_gamma   90.00
#
_symmetry.space_group_name_H-M   'P 1'
#
loop_
_entity.id
_entity.type
_entity.pdbx_description
1 polymer ?
#
loop_
_entity_poly.entity_id
_entity_poly.type
_entity_poly.pdbx_seq_one_letter_code
_entity_poly.pdbx_strand_id
1 'polypeptide(L)' 'MNYHNGSSFSTKDRDNDRDASHCTEEFYSGWWYYRCSISNLNGRFLSVGIRSVMYWSNFPIPFEITLLKTAIMMIR' A
#
# COMPACT_ATOMS: atom_id res chain seq x y z
N MET A 1 9.76 -5.22 3.88
CA MET A 1 8.30 -5.39 4.05
C MET A 1 7.87 -5.85 5.45
N ASN A 2 8.66 -5.65 6.50
CA ASN A 2 8.28 -6.09 7.86
C ASN A 2 7.15 -5.28 8.49
N TYR A 3 6.90 -4.05 8.02
CA TYR A 3 5.85 -3.18 8.57
C TYR A 3 4.44 -3.79 8.45
N HIS A 4 4.18 -4.52 7.36
CA HIS A 4 2.90 -5.17 7.09
C HIS A 4 2.81 -6.59 7.65
N ASN A 5 3.88 -7.08 8.30
CA ASN A 5 3.94 -8.48 8.71
C ASN A 5 2.92 -8.77 9.83
N GLY A 6 2.13 -9.82 9.66
CA GLY A 6 1.07 -10.20 10.58
C GLY A 6 -0.17 -9.31 10.54
N SER A 7 -0.26 -8.34 9.62
CA SER A 7 -1.50 -7.61 9.36
C SER A 7 -2.51 -8.47 8.60
N SER A 8 -3.78 -8.28 8.92
CA SER A 8 -4.90 -8.81 8.12
C SER A 8 -5.07 -8.01 6.84
N PHE A 9 -5.64 -8.63 5.81
CA PHE A 9 -5.95 -7.95 4.57
C PHE A 9 -7.22 -7.11 4.71
N SER A 10 -7.17 -5.84 4.33
CA SER A 10 -8.32 -4.91 4.36
C SER A 10 -8.80 -4.59 2.95
N THR A 11 -10.11 -4.40 2.80
CA THR A 11 -10.78 -4.01 1.55
C THR A 11 -11.77 -2.89 1.82
N LYS A 12 -12.28 -2.23 0.78
CA LYS A 12 -13.25 -1.12 0.92
C LYS A 12 -14.50 -1.49 1.72
N ASP A 13 -14.92 -2.74 1.63
CA ASP A 13 -16.09 -3.30 2.30
C ASP A 13 -15.76 -3.95 3.64
N ARG A 14 -14.47 -4.07 3.99
CA ARG A 14 -14.03 -4.73 5.21
C ARG A 14 -12.74 -4.11 5.76
N ASP A 15 -12.91 -3.35 6.82
CA ASP A 15 -11.79 -2.78 7.57
C ASP A 15 -11.21 -3.79 8.57
N ASN A 16 -9.95 -4.16 8.34
CA ASN A 16 -9.15 -4.97 9.27
C ASN A 16 -7.80 -4.29 9.58
N ASP A 17 -7.67 -2.99 9.31
CA ASP A 17 -6.44 -2.26 9.60
C ASP A 17 -6.40 -1.80 11.07
N ARG A 18 -5.28 -1.21 11.50
CA ARG A 18 -5.08 -0.72 12.88
C ARG A 18 -5.00 0.80 12.95
N ASP A 19 -5.43 1.49 11.90
CA ASP A 19 -5.57 2.93 11.91
C ASP A 19 -6.92 3.33 12.52
N ALA A 20 -7.08 4.61 12.86
CA ALA A 20 -8.38 5.13 13.31
C ALA A 20 -9.29 5.46 12.11
N SER A 21 -8.70 5.64 10.93
CA SER A 21 -9.36 5.85 9.66
C SER A 21 -9.36 4.57 8.84
N HIS A 22 -10.25 4.48 7.84
CA HIS A 22 -10.27 3.33 6.95
C HIS A 22 -9.27 3.52 5.80
N CYS A 23 -8.11 2.88 5.88
CA CYS A 23 -6.99 3.14 4.96
C CYS A 23 -7.33 2.84 3.49
N THR A 24 -8.29 1.95 3.24
CA THR A 24 -8.71 1.62 1.88
C THR A 24 -9.39 2.79 1.16
N GLU A 25 -9.95 3.76 1.90
CA GLU A 25 -10.56 4.97 1.35
C GLU A 25 -9.51 5.98 0.87
N GLU A 26 -8.36 6.03 1.54
CA GLU A 26 -7.27 6.96 1.21
C GLU A 26 -6.34 6.37 0.13
N PHE A 27 -6.07 5.07 0.20
CA PHE A 27 -5.16 4.37 -0.72
C PHE A 27 -5.89 3.75 -1.91
N TYR A 28 -7.22 3.78 -1.94
CA TYR A 28 -8.07 3.28 -3.03
C TYR A 28 -7.72 1.86 -3.51
N SER A 29 -7.29 1.00 -2.59
CA SER A 29 -6.80 -0.35 -2.87
C SER A 29 -6.98 -1.26 -1.64
N GLY A 30 -6.94 -2.57 -1.88
CA GLY A 30 -6.88 -3.56 -0.81
C GLY A 30 -5.44 -3.93 -0.51
N TRP A 31 -5.07 -4.01 0.76
CA TRP A 31 -3.71 -4.34 1.20
C TRP A 31 -3.68 -4.89 2.62
N TRP A 32 -2.54 -5.44 3.02
CA TRP A 32 -2.25 -5.80 4.41
C TRP A 32 -1.89 -4.55 5.23
N TYR A 33 -2.83 -3.62 5.40
CA TYR A 33 -2.57 -2.36 6.11
C TYR A 33 -2.26 -2.59 7.60
N TYR A 34 -1.37 -1.76 8.16
CA TYR A 34 -1.12 -1.70 9.61
C TYR A 34 -1.68 -0.39 10.16
N ARG A 35 -0.90 0.70 10.18
CA ARG A 35 -1.44 2.07 10.27
C ARG A 35 -1.36 2.68 8.87
N CYS A 36 -2.25 2.20 8.03
CA CYS A 36 -2.21 2.34 6.58
C CYS A 36 -0.95 1.74 5.95
N SER A 37 -0.27 2.46 5.07
CA SER A 37 0.72 1.86 4.19
C SER A 37 2.02 2.61 4.01
N ILE A 38 3.10 1.83 3.93
CA ILE A 38 4.41 2.29 3.48
C ILE A 38 4.71 1.83 2.04
N SER A 39 3.82 1.06 1.42
CA SER A 39 3.91 0.63 0.03
C SER A 39 2.53 0.28 -0.48
N ASN A 40 2.18 0.69 -1.68
CA ASN A 40 0.89 0.35 -2.27
C ASN A 40 1.10 -0.29 -3.64
N LEU A 41 1.33 -1.61 -3.68
CA LEU A 41 1.51 -2.30 -4.96
C LEU A 41 0.20 -2.54 -5.71
N ASN A 42 -0.93 -2.48 -5.00
CA ASN A 42 -2.27 -2.60 -5.56
C ASN A 42 -2.88 -1.22 -5.90
N GLY A 43 -2.07 -0.16 -5.84
CA GLY A 43 -2.48 1.20 -6.16
C GLY A 43 -2.79 1.37 -7.66
N ARG A 44 -3.50 2.44 -7.97
CA ARG A 44 -3.91 2.74 -9.35
C ARG A 44 -2.69 3.11 -10.20
N PHE A 45 -2.68 2.64 -11.44
CA PHE A 45 -1.71 3.10 -12.44
C PHE A 45 -2.09 4.52 -12.87
N LEU A 46 -1.17 5.49 -12.66
CA LEU A 46 -1.34 6.90 -13.03
C LEU A 46 -2.57 7.60 -12.40
N SER A 47 -2.55 7.75 -11.07
CA SER A 47 -3.54 8.51 -10.30
C SER A 47 -2.96 9.81 -9.74
N VAL A 48 -3.83 10.74 -9.35
CA VAL A 48 -3.44 12.00 -8.70
C VAL A 48 -3.30 11.75 -7.21
N GLY A 49 -2.08 11.90 -6.69
CA GLY A 49 -1.78 11.77 -5.26
C GLY A 49 -1.11 10.45 -4.88
N ILE A 50 -0.02 10.56 -4.11
CA ILE A 50 0.93 9.47 -3.81
C ILE A 50 0.25 8.25 -3.17
N ARG A 51 -0.76 8.45 -2.32
CA ARG A 51 -1.42 7.36 -1.61
C ARG A 51 -2.28 6.49 -2.51
N SER A 52 -2.86 7.06 -3.56
CA SER A 52 -3.72 6.36 -4.52
C SER A 52 -2.96 5.61 -5.60
N VAL A 53 -1.68 5.93 -5.82
CA VAL A 53 -0.85 5.36 -6.89
C VAL A 53 -0.07 4.15 -6.45
N MET A 54 0.43 3.40 -7.43
CA MET A 54 1.36 2.32 -7.20
C MET A 54 2.73 2.86 -6.75
N TYR A 55 3.15 2.57 -5.53
CA TYR A 55 4.42 3.07 -4.99
C TYR A 55 5.09 2.11 -4.01
N TRP A 56 6.38 2.33 -3.79
CA TRP A 56 7.16 1.65 -2.75
C TRP A 56 8.10 2.63 -2.03
N SER A 57 8.04 2.66 -0.70
CA SER A 57 8.95 3.49 0.11
C SER A 57 10.29 2.80 0.37
N ASN A 58 11.37 3.57 0.37
CA ASN A 58 12.73 3.10 0.62
C ASN A 58 13.25 2.08 -0.42
N PHE A 59 12.75 2.15 -1.66
CA PHE A 59 13.23 1.33 -2.77
C PHE A 59 13.12 2.11 -4.08
N PRO A 60 14.13 2.10 -4.97
CA PRO A 60 15.48 1.57 -4.72
C PRO A 60 16.32 2.50 -3.83
N ILE A 61 15.81 3.69 -3.53
CA ILE A 61 16.52 4.75 -2.79
C ILE A 61 15.99 4.82 -1.35
N PRO A 62 16.86 4.79 -0.32
CA PRO A 62 16.46 5.01 1.07
C PRO A 62 15.82 6.39 1.27
N PHE A 63 14.83 6.48 2.17
CA PHE A 63 14.10 7.70 2.53
C PHE A 63 13.25 8.34 1.42
N GLU A 64 13.08 7.66 0.28
CA GLU A 64 12.31 8.15 -0.85
C GLU A 64 11.08 7.28 -1.14
N ILE A 65 10.10 7.87 -1.84
CA ILE A 65 8.94 7.14 -2.38
C ILE A 65 9.12 7.01 -3.89
N THR A 66 9.20 5.76 -4.37
CA THR A 66 9.27 5.49 -5.81
C THR A 66 7.89 5.15 -6.35
N LEU A 67 7.46 5.89 -7.37
CA LEU A 67 6.29 5.54 -8.16
C LEU A 67 6.64 4.44 -9.15
N LEU A 68 5.86 3.36 -9.13
CA LEU A 68 6.13 2.19 -9.95
C LEU A 68 5.34 2.23 -11.26
N LYS A 69 5.97 1.78 -12.34
CA LYS A 69 5.31 1.57 -13.63
C LYS A 69 4.68 0.18 -13.76
N THR A 70 5.26 -0.81 -13.07
CA THR A 70 4.82 -2.20 -13.07
C THR A 70 5.11 -2.82 -11.70
N ALA A 71 4.31 -3.81 -11.28
CA ALA A 71 4.56 -4.60 -10.09
C ALA A 71 4.17 -6.06 -10.35
N ILE A 72 5.02 -6.99 -9.93
CA ILE A 72 4.76 -8.43 -9.98
C ILE A 72 5.15 -9.00 -8.61
N MET A 73 4.18 -9.55 -7.90
CA MET A 73 4.41 -10.26 -6.63
C MET A 73 4.48 -11.76 -6.92
N MET A 74 5.60 -12.40 -6.56
CA MET A 74 5.82 -13.83 -6.78
C MET A 74 6.27 -14.49 -5.49
N ILE A 75 5.78 -15.70 -5.25
CA ILE A 75 6.32 -16.64 -4.27
C ILE A 75 7.20 -17.65 -5.03
N ARG A 76 8.16 -18.27 -4.34
CA ARG A 76 9.03 -19.32 -4.89
C ARG A 76 8.68 -20.64 -4.25
#